data_AF-A0A3D0N6G0-F1
#
_entry.id   AF-A0A3D0N6G0-F1
#
_cell.length_a   1.000
_cell.length_b   1.000
_cell.length_c   1.000
_cell.angle_alpha   90.00
_cell.angle_beta   90.00
_cell.angle_gamma   90.00
#
_symmetry.space_group_name_H-M   'P 1'
#
loop_
_entity.id
_entity.type
_entity.pdbx_description
1 polymer ?
#
loop_
_entity_poly.entity_id
_entity_poly.type
_entity_poly.pdbx_seq_one_letter_code
_entity_poly.pdbx_strand_id
1 'polypeptide(L)'
;MQAAFVDSLGWAAYRRDELTDAAFHLERARRHSPYDDPEMLYHLGVVYARQGRHSDAVKVLREAGVLAPDWSEVQEELTRISRILPAPGLARVADPQVG
;
A
#
# COMPACT_ATOMS: atom_id res chain seq x y z
N MET A 1 -8.26 -2.87 -23.00
CA MET A 1 -8.43 -1.43 -22.74
C MET A 1 -7.51 -1.12 -21.56
N GLN A 2 -6.56 -0.21 -21.74
CA GLN A 2 -5.23 -0.18 -21.10
C GLN A 2 -5.27 0.11 -19.58
N ALA A 3 -4.46 -0.64 -18.82
CA ALA A 3 -4.16 -0.42 -17.39
C ALA A 3 -3.75 1.04 -17.09
N ALA A 4 -3.05 1.67 -18.04
CA ALA A 4 -2.64 3.07 -18.04
C ALA A 4 -3.74 4.12 -17.74
N PHE A 5 -5.02 3.82 -18.02
CA PHE A 5 -6.12 4.75 -17.74
C PHE A 5 -6.51 4.77 -16.26
N VAL A 6 -6.32 3.66 -15.54
CA VAL A 6 -6.58 3.54 -14.10
C VAL A 6 -5.43 4.16 -13.29
N ASP A 7 -4.20 4.06 -13.80
CA ASP A 7 -2.99 4.67 -13.19
C ASP A 7 -3.09 6.20 -13.08
N SER A 8 -3.71 6.85 -14.07
CA SER A 8 -3.92 8.30 -14.05
C SER A 8 -5.02 8.74 -13.06
N LEU A 9 -6.04 7.91 -12.85
CA LEU A 9 -7.20 8.21 -11.99
C LEU A 9 -6.89 8.01 -10.51
N GLY A 10 -6.13 6.98 -10.15
CA GLY A 10 -5.67 6.74 -8.77
C GLY A 10 -4.78 7.88 -8.24
N TRP A 11 -3.85 8.36 -9.07
CA TRP A 11 -2.98 9.49 -8.73
C TRP A 11 -3.72 10.85 -8.77
N ALA A 12 -4.72 11.01 -9.64
CA ALA A 12 -5.57 12.21 -9.66
C ALA A 12 -6.49 12.30 -8.42
N ALA A 13 -7.04 11.18 -7.96
CA ALA A 13 -7.84 11.12 -6.73
C ALA A 13 -6.98 11.29 -5.46
N TYR A 14 -5.75 10.73 -5.46
CA TYR A 14 -4.71 11.04 -4.45
C TYR A 14 -4.48 12.55 -4.29
N ARG A 15 -4.50 13.32 -5.38
CA ARG A 15 -4.31 14.78 -5.34
C ARG A 15 -5.54 15.57 -4.91
N ARG A 16 -6.72 14.95 -4.80
CA ARG A 16 -7.99 15.60 -4.40
C ARG A 16 -8.44 15.28 -2.97
N ASP A 17 -7.62 14.55 -2.21
CA ASP A 17 -7.94 14.05 -0.85
C ASP A 17 -9.12 13.06 -0.80
N GLU A 18 -9.58 12.59 -1.96
CA GLU A 18 -10.65 11.59 -2.14
C GLU A 18 -10.08 10.17 -1.98
N LEU A 19 -9.39 9.93 -0.86
CA LEU A 19 -8.68 8.67 -0.64
C LEU A 19 -9.63 7.48 -0.60
N THR A 20 -10.84 7.65 -0.04
CA THR A 20 -11.86 6.59 0.08
C THR A 20 -12.31 6.08 -1.29
N ASP A 21 -12.59 7.00 -2.22
CA ASP A 21 -13.03 6.65 -3.58
C ASP A 21 -11.88 6.01 -4.36
N ALA A 22 -10.65 6.50 -4.20
CA ALA A 22 -9.47 5.91 -4.80
C ALA A 22 -9.29 4.43 -4.37
N ALA A 23 -9.41 4.15 -3.07
CA ALA A 23 -9.35 2.76 -2.58
C ALA A 23 -10.49 1.92 -3.13
N PHE A 24 -11.73 2.43 -3.14
CA PHE A 24 -12.88 1.72 -3.69
C PHE A 24 -12.68 1.31 -5.16
N HIS A 25 -12.18 2.23 -5.99
CA HIS A 25 -11.93 1.96 -7.40
C HIS A 25 -10.79 0.95 -7.62
N LEU A 26 -9.68 1.10 -6.89
CA LEU A 26 -8.54 0.19 -6.99
C LEU A 26 -8.86 -1.22 -6.47
N GLU A 27 -9.61 -1.32 -5.37
CA GLU A 27 -10.10 -2.61 -4.86
C GLU A 27 -11.05 -3.29 -5.84
N ARG A 28 -11.93 -2.53 -6.52
CA ARG A 28 -12.77 -3.07 -7.60
C ARG A 28 -11.93 -3.52 -8.78
N ALA A 29 -10.95 -2.73 -9.20
CA ALA A 29 -10.04 -3.09 -10.29
C ALA A 29 -9.34 -4.42 -9.98
N ARG A 30 -8.81 -4.57 -8.76
CA ARG A 30 -8.20 -5.81 -8.30
C ARG A 30 -9.14 -7.01 -8.35
N ARG A 31 -10.41 -6.85 -7.95
CA ARG A 31 -11.40 -7.94 -8.02
C ARG A 31 -11.76 -8.38 -9.43
N HIS A 32 -11.61 -7.49 -10.41
CA HIS A 32 -11.98 -7.74 -11.80
C HIS A 32 -10.77 -8.03 -12.71
N SER A 33 -9.54 -7.88 -12.20
CA SER A 33 -8.33 -8.26 -12.90
C SER A 33 -8.00 -9.73 -12.62
N PRO A 34 -7.87 -10.58 -13.64
CA PRO A 34 -7.40 -11.96 -13.48
C PRO A 34 -5.89 -12.06 -13.23
N TYR A 35 -5.16 -10.94 -13.24
CA TYR A 35 -3.72 -10.88 -13.06
C TYR A 35 -3.36 -9.90 -11.93
N ASP A 36 -2.48 -10.33 -11.04
CA ASP A 36 -1.86 -9.45 -10.06
C ASP A 36 -0.87 -8.52 -10.79
N ASP A 37 -1.28 -7.26 -10.95
CA ASP A 37 -0.47 -6.20 -11.55
C ASP A 37 0.32 -5.49 -10.46
N PRO A 38 1.68 -5.52 -10.47
CA PRO A 38 2.50 -4.86 -9.46
C PRO A 38 2.20 -3.36 -9.35
N GLU A 39 1.85 -2.69 -10.44
CA GLU A 39 1.59 -1.24 -10.44
C GLU A 39 0.28 -0.89 -9.74
N MET A 40 -0.77 -1.65 -10.03
CA MET A 40 -2.04 -1.55 -9.32
C MET A 40 -1.86 -1.82 -7.81
N LEU A 41 -1.07 -2.83 -7.45
CA LEU A 41 -0.80 -3.19 -6.05
C LEU A 41 -0.03 -2.09 -5.33
N TYR A 42 0.96 -1.48 -6.01
CA TYR A 42 1.69 -0.32 -5.50
C TYR A 42 0.74 0.86 -5.24
N HIS A 43 -0.09 1.23 -6.23
CA HIS A 43 -1.05 2.33 -6.09
C HIS A 43 -2.04 2.09 -4.95
N LEU A 44 -2.57 0.87 -4.80
CA LEU A 44 -3.45 0.52 -3.68
C LEU A 44 -2.73 0.64 -2.33
N GLY A 45 -1.46 0.20 -2.28
CA GLY A 45 -0.61 0.32 -1.11
C GLY A 45 -0.38 1.76 -0.66
N VAL A 46 -0.05 2.63 -1.60
CA VAL A 46 0.15 4.07 -1.33
C VAL A 46 -1.14 4.73 -0.82
N VAL A 47 -2.30 4.40 -1.42
CA VAL A 47 -3.60 4.91 -0.97
C VAL A 47 -3.90 4.44 0.46
N TYR A 48 -3.73 3.16 0.76
CA TYR A 48 -3.89 2.64 2.12
C TYR A 48 -2.95 3.31 3.12
N ALA A 49 -1.68 3.52 2.76
CA ALA A 49 -0.71 4.15 3.63
C ALA A 49 -1.15 5.57 4.01
N ARG A 50 -1.71 6.32 3.06
CA ARG A 50 -2.26 7.66 3.34
C ARG A 50 -3.53 7.67 4.16
N GLN A 51 -4.39 6.66 4.02
CA GLN A 51 -5.58 6.50 4.85
C GLN A 51 -5.25 6.12 6.31
N GLY A 52 -3.97 5.94 6.65
CA GLY A 52 -3.55 5.39 7.95
C GLY A 52 -3.71 3.88 8.06
N ARG A 53 -4.13 3.20 6.99
CA ARG A 53 -4.27 1.73 6.90
C ARG A 53 -2.91 1.08 6.63
N HIS A 54 -1.91 1.37 7.47
CA HIS A 54 -0.51 0.97 7.28
C HIS A 54 -0.34 -0.56 7.18
N SER A 55 -1.10 -1.34 7.95
CA SER A 55 -1.05 -2.81 7.90
C SER A 55 -1.53 -3.36 6.56
N ASP A 56 -2.57 -2.77 5.96
CA ASP A 56 -3.07 -3.19 4.65
C ASP A 56 -2.13 -2.74 3.53
N ALA A 57 -1.57 -1.54 3.66
CA ALA A 57 -0.56 -1.02 2.74
C ALA A 57 0.65 -1.96 2.63
N VAL A 58 1.20 -2.42 3.77
CA VAL A 58 2.34 -3.34 3.78
C VAL A 58 2.03 -4.66 3.09
N LYS A 59 0.82 -5.22 3.27
CA LYS A 59 0.45 -6.49 2.63
C LYS A 59 0.50 -6.38 1.11
N VAL A 60 -0.17 -5.38 0.54
CA VAL A 60 -0.26 -5.22 -0.92
C VAL A 60 1.06 -4.74 -1.53
N LEU A 61 1.85 -3.91 -0.83
CA LEU A 61 3.18 -3.51 -1.29
C LEU A 61 4.18 -4.69 -1.28
N ARG A 62 4.06 -5.62 -0.33
CA ARG A 62 4.87 -6.86 -0.36
C ARG A 62 4.54 -7.72 -1.57
N GLU A 63 3.26 -7.86 -1.93
CA GLU A 63 2.86 -8.56 -3.15
C GLU A 63 3.43 -7.88 -4.40
N ALA A 64 3.35 -6.54 -4.48
CA ALA A 64 3.97 -5.77 -5.56
C ALA A 64 5.49 -6.03 -5.64
N GLY A 65 6.19 -6.07 -4.51
CA GLY A 65 7.63 -6.31 -4.46
C GLY A 65 8.05 -7.75 -4.79
N VAL A 66 7.16 -8.72 -4.59
CA VAL A 66 7.39 -10.10 -5.07
C VAL A 66 7.29 -10.18 -6.59
N LEU A 67 6.36 -9.43 -7.19
CA LEU A 67 6.12 -9.40 -8.63
C LEU A 67 7.14 -8.52 -9.38
N ALA A 68 7.63 -7.46 -8.74
CA ALA A 68 8.65 -6.55 -9.26
C ALA A 68 9.76 -6.29 -8.21
N PRO A 69 10.70 -7.24 -8.01
CA PRO A 69 11.76 -7.12 -7.00
C PRO A 69 12.71 -5.93 -7.21
N ASP A 70 12.92 -5.54 -8.47
CA ASP A 70 13.80 -4.43 -8.86
C ASP A 70 13.10 -3.06 -8.77
N TRP A 71 11.84 -3.01 -8.36
CA TRP A 71 11.10 -1.76 -8.24
C TRP A 71 11.40 -1.05 -6.91
N SER A 72 12.35 -0.12 -6.96
CA SER A 72 12.84 0.66 -5.80
C SER A 72 11.73 1.33 -5.00
N GLU A 73 10.74 1.91 -5.67
CA GLU A 73 9.68 2.71 -5.06
C GLU A 73 8.80 1.88 -4.12
N VAL A 74 8.59 0.59 -4.45
CA VAL A 74 7.90 -0.35 -3.56
C VAL A 74 8.70 -0.54 -2.27
N GLN A 75 10.02 -0.70 -2.37
CA GLN A 75 10.90 -0.88 -1.21
C GLN A 75 11.03 0.39 -0.38
N GLU A 76 11.06 1.55 -1.02
CA GLU A 76 11.07 2.86 -0.36
C GLU A 76 9.79 3.10 0.45
N GLU A 77 8.62 2.80 -0.12
CA GLU A 77 7.34 2.95 0.59
C GLU A 77 7.20 1.93 1.74
N LEU A 78 7.64 0.67 1.55
CA LEU A 78 7.72 -0.29 2.66
C LEU A 78 8.65 0.19 3.78
N THR A 79 9.80 0.75 3.43
CA THR A 79 10.76 1.32 4.38
C THR A 79 10.15 2.50 5.13
N ARG A 80 9.44 3.38 4.43
CA ARG A 80 8.74 4.51 5.03
C ARG A 80 7.66 4.06 6.01
N ILE A 81 6.80 3.11 5.62
CA ILE A 81 5.70 2.63 6.45
C ILE A 81 6.22 1.88 7.69
N SER A 82 7.30 1.10 7.55
CA SER A 82 7.88 0.37 8.69
C SER A 82 8.43 1.25 9.82
N ARG A 83 8.75 2.52 9.53
CA ARG A 83 9.12 3.52 10.55
C ARG A 83 7.91 3.99 11.36
N ILE A 84 6.71 3.92 10.80
CA ILE A 84 5.44 4.32 11.45
C ILE A 84 4.83 3.11 12.18
N LEU A 85 4.82 1.95 11.51
CA LEU A 85 4.35 0.69 12.04
C LEU A 85 5.57 -0.23 12.27
N PRO A 86 6.19 -0.22 13.46
CA PRO A 86 7.24 -1.18 13.77
C PRO A 86 6.66 -2.60 13.61
N ALA A 87 7.46 -3.52 13.08
CA ALA A 87 7.02 -4.88 12.77
C ALA A 87 6.20 -5.48 13.93
N PRO A 88 5.09 -6.20 13.65
CA PRO A 88 4.38 -6.93 14.70
C PRO A 88 5.36 -7.96 15.30
N GLY A 89 5.94 -7.60 16.45
CA GLY A 89 7.08 -8.30 17.06
C GLY A 89 8.12 -7.37 17.72
N LEU A 90 8.13 -6.07 17.38
CA LEU A 90 8.99 -5.06 18.02
C LEU A 90 8.19 -4.00 18.80
N ALA A 91 6.91 -4.24 19.05
CA ALA A 91 6.25 -3.62 20.20
C ALA A 91 6.88 -4.24 21.44
N ARG A 92 8.00 -3.64 21.85
CA ARG A 92 8.76 -3.85 23.07
C ARG A 92 7.86 -4.48 24.12
N VAL A 93 8.16 -5.74 24.47
CA VAL A 93 7.63 -6.38 25.68
C VAL A 93 7.71 -5.30 26.75
N ALA A 94 6.54 -4.82 27.18
CA ALA A 94 6.46 -3.76 28.16
C ALA A 94 7.27 -4.26 29.34
N ASP A 95 8.39 -3.59 29.62
CA ASP A 95 9.22 -3.86 30.78
C ASP A 95 8.31 -3.68 32.00
N PRO A 96 7.85 -4.75 32.66
CA PRO A 96 7.02 -4.61 33.82
C PRO A 96 7.98 -4.64 34.99
N GLN A 97 8.27 -3.51 35.60
CA GLN A 97 8.39 -3.34 37.05
C GLN A 97 8.78 -1.88 37.34
N VAL A 98 7.79 -1.06 37.68
CA VAL A 98 7.97 -0.02 38.68
C VAL A 98 7.54 -0.68 39.99
N GLY A 99 8.47 -0.77 40.94
CA GLY A 99 8.30 -1.39 42.25
C GLY A 99 9.64 -1.52 42.96
#